data_AF-A0AAX2ALQ4-F1
#
_entry.id   AF-A0AAX2ALQ4-F1
#
_cell.length_a   1.000
_cell.length_b   1.000
_cell.length_c   1.000
_cell.angle_alpha   90.00
_cell.angle_beta   90.00
_cell.angle_gamma   90.00
#
_symmetry.space_group_name_H-M   'P 1'
#
loop_
_entity.id
_entity.type
_entity.pdbx_description
1 polymer ?
#
loop_
_entity_poly.entity_id
_entity_poly.type
_entity_poly.pdbx_seq_one_letter_code
_entity_poly.pdbx_strand_id
1 'polypeptide(L)'
;MQRRDFFNSFKSTFSKKQEELKAIRPPYFEDESLFKRECIKCDGVCALSCEQNIIIIKEDKTPTLDFSNSGCTYCDECAKVCPNEVLKIENKRNIDTKITIDILKCLSWHQTMCFSCKDPCLDDAIDFLAMFRPQINENCTSCGFCIKVCPSDAIKIGE
;
A
#
# COMPACT_ATOMS: atom_id res chain seq x y z
N MET A 1 53.11 10.16 20.63
CA MET A 1 52.77 8.84 20.05
C MET A 1 51.44 8.96 19.35
N GLN A 2 51.45 8.83 18.02
CA GLN A 2 50.29 8.92 17.15
C GLN A 2 49.39 7.68 17.25
N ARG A 3 48.08 7.89 17.18
CA ARG A 3 47.09 6.97 16.57
C ARG A 3 45.82 7.79 16.29
N ARG A 4 45.93 8.68 15.31
CA ARG A 4 45.37 8.54 13.94
C ARG A 4 43.85 8.72 13.92
N ASP A 5 43.49 9.95 13.57
CA ASP A 5 42.25 10.34 12.91
C ASP A 5 41.88 9.37 11.79
N PHE A 6 40.59 8.99 11.76
CA PHE A 6 39.98 8.41 10.57
C PHE A 6 38.53 8.91 10.43
N PHE A 7 38.37 10.24 10.48
CA PHE A 7 37.24 10.90 9.84
C PHE A 7 37.68 11.28 8.42
N ASN A 8 37.31 10.48 7.43
CA ASN A 8 36.79 11.00 6.17
C ASN A 8 36.40 9.88 5.20
N SER A 9 35.31 10.16 4.49
CA SER A 9 35.02 9.66 3.15
C SER A 9 34.52 8.23 3.03
N PHE A 10 33.30 8.00 3.47
CA PHE A 10 32.32 7.27 2.65
C PHE A 10 30.94 7.98 2.74
N LYS A 11 30.90 9.22 2.25
CA LYS A 11 29.73 9.70 1.50
C LYS A 11 29.72 8.96 0.16
N SER A 12 29.52 7.64 0.19
CA SER A 12 28.91 6.99 -0.96
C SER A 12 27.47 7.47 -0.91
N THR A 13 27.20 8.49 -1.71
CA THR A 13 26.07 8.52 -2.63
C THR A 13 25.31 7.20 -2.56
N PHE A 14 24.44 7.07 -1.56
CA PHE A 14 23.42 6.04 -1.51
C PHE A 14 22.47 6.52 -2.60
N SER A 15 22.88 6.18 -3.82
CA SER A 15 22.28 6.64 -5.04
C SER A 15 20.81 6.31 -4.86
N LYS A 16 20.01 7.35 -4.83
CA LYS A 16 18.56 7.30 -4.95
C LYS A 16 18.26 6.53 -6.23
N LYS A 17 18.31 5.21 -6.15
CA LYS A 17 17.49 4.32 -6.97
C LYS A 17 16.24 4.13 -6.14
N GLN A 18 15.48 5.23 -5.98
CA GLN A 18 14.06 5.09 -5.73
C GLN A 18 13.55 4.42 -6.99
N GLU A 19 13.47 3.09 -6.96
CA GLU A 19 12.59 2.37 -7.87
C GLU A 19 11.27 3.14 -7.87
N GLU A 20 10.85 3.61 -9.04
CA GLU A 20 9.55 4.24 -9.21
C GLU A 20 8.50 3.17 -8.89
N LEU A 21 8.18 3.01 -7.61
CA LEU A 21 7.13 2.13 -7.13
C LEU A 21 5.87 2.53 -7.89
N LYS A 22 5.37 1.60 -8.71
CA LYS A 22 4.14 1.75 -9.49
C LYS A 22 3.07 2.35 -8.56
N ALA A 23 2.56 3.52 -8.93
CA ALA A 23 1.62 4.24 -8.08
C ALA A 23 0.33 3.42 -7.92
N ILE A 24 0.00 3.05 -6.69
CA ILE A 24 -1.21 2.29 -6.38
C ILE A 24 -2.39 3.25 -6.48
N ARG A 25 -3.35 2.97 -7.36
CA ARG A 25 -4.47 3.89 -7.62
C ARG A 25 -5.70 3.51 -6.77
N PRO A 26 -6.57 4.49 -6.41
CA PRO A 26 -7.83 4.22 -5.71
C PRO A 26 -8.77 3.28 -6.50
N PRO A 27 -9.65 2.49 -5.85
CA PRO A 27 -10.42 1.40 -6.47
C PRO A 27 -11.58 1.79 -7.42
N TYR A 28 -11.68 3.05 -7.85
CA TYR A 28 -12.85 3.59 -8.59
C TYR A 28 -12.50 4.20 -9.95
N PHE A 29 -11.24 4.10 -10.38
CA PHE A 29 -10.85 4.52 -11.73
C PHE A 29 -11.03 3.37 -12.71
N GLU A 30 -11.38 3.68 -13.95
CA GLU A 30 -11.49 2.72 -15.05
C GLU A 30 -10.34 2.90 -16.03
N ASP A 31 -10.24 4.10 -16.62
CA ASP A 31 -9.29 4.40 -17.68
C ASP A 31 -8.10 5.23 -17.19
N GLU A 32 -6.89 4.71 -17.40
CA GLU A 32 -5.65 5.36 -16.96
C GLU A 32 -5.37 6.67 -17.73
N SER A 33 -5.86 6.80 -18.97
CA SER A 33 -5.68 8.01 -19.78
C SER A 33 -6.60 9.16 -19.32
N LEU A 34 -7.83 8.85 -18.93
CA LEU A 34 -8.75 9.82 -18.31
C LEU A 34 -8.20 10.24 -16.95
N PHE A 35 -7.70 9.29 -16.18
CA PHE A 35 -7.07 9.55 -14.90
C PHE A 35 -5.88 10.53 -15.03
N LYS A 36 -4.97 10.30 -15.99
CA LYS A 36 -3.83 11.20 -16.23
C LYS A 36 -4.22 12.57 -16.78
N ARG A 37 -5.33 12.70 -17.52
CA ARG A 37 -5.73 13.98 -18.13
C ARG A 37 -6.59 14.84 -17.22
N GLU A 38 -7.55 14.22 -16.54
CA GLU A 38 -8.58 14.95 -15.79
C GLU A 38 -8.22 15.07 -14.30
N CYS A 39 -7.48 14.12 -13.71
CA CYS A 39 -7.15 14.19 -12.29
C CYS A 39 -6.16 15.32 -11.97
N ILE A 40 -5.24 15.64 -12.90
CA ILE A 40 -4.23 16.72 -12.76
C ILE A 40 -4.88 18.11 -12.62
N LYS A 41 -6.13 18.26 -13.08
CA LYS A 41 -6.90 19.52 -13.02
C LYS A 41 -7.65 19.70 -11.69
N CYS A 42 -7.62 18.71 -10.80
CA CYS A 42 -8.30 18.74 -9.51
C CYS A 42 -7.32 19.05 -8.38
N ASP A 43 -7.80 19.73 -7.32
CA ASP A 43 -7.02 20.02 -6.12
C ASP A 43 -6.90 18.83 -5.15
N GLY A 44 -7.30 17.63 -5.57
CA GLY A 44 -7.11 16.41 -4.78
C GLY A 44 -8.11 16.24 -3.62
N VAL A 45 -9.35 16.72 -3.76
CA VAL A 45 -10.40 16.65 -2.71
C VAL A 45 -10.62 15.23 -2.18
N CYS A 46 -10.39 14.20 -3.00
CA CYS A 46 -10.42 12.80 -2.58
C CYS A 46 -9.49 12.50 -1.39
N ALA A 47 -8.32 13.14 -1.30
CA ALA A 47 -7.40 12.99 -0.18
C ALA A 47 -8.01 13.50 1.13
N LEU A 48 -8.70 14.64 1.08
CA LEU A 48 -9.37 15.25 2.24
C LEU A 48 -10.57 14.42 2.73
N SER A 49 -11.27 13.74 1.82
CA SER A 49 -12.41 12.87 2.17
C SER A 49 -12.02 11.52 2.77
N CYS A 50 -10.74 11.14 2.68
CA CYS A 50 -10.29 9.83 3.11
C CYS A 50 -10.02 9.81 4.62
N GLU A 51 -10.98 9.31 5.41
CA GLU A 51 -10.83 9.19 6.88
C GLU A 51 -9.61 8.35 7.31
N GLN A 52 -9.22 7.38 6.47
CA GLN A 52 -8.06 6.52 6.73
C GLN A 52 -6.72 7.22 6.44
N ASN A 53 -6.73 8.41 5.83
CA ASN A 53 -5.55 9.19 5.47
C ASN A 53 -4.52 8.41 4.64
N ILE A 54 -5.01 7.55 3.72
CA ILE A 54 -4.18 6.72 2.85
C ILE A 54 -4.06 7.28 1.43
N ILE A 55 -4.84 8.30 1.05
CA ILE A 55 -4.75 8.92 -0.27
C ILE A 55 -3.75 10.08 -0.21
N ILE A 56 -2.66 9.96 -0.96
CA ILE A 56 -1.61 10.99 -1.08
C ILE A 56 -1.61 11.51 -2.52
N ILE A 57 -1.52 12.83 -2.69
CA ILE A 57 -1.35 13.44 -4.01
C ILE A 57 0.15 13.48 -4.33
N LYS A 58 0.58 12.80 -5.39
CA LYS A 58 1.97 12.80 -5.86
C LYS A 58 2.31 14.11 -6.59
N GLU A 59 3.59 14.28 -6.95
CA GLU A 59 4.09 15.43 -7.73
C GLU A 59 3.42 15.55 -9.11
N ASP A 60 2.98 14.42 -9.68
CA ASP A 60 2.20 14.38 -10.92
C ASP A 60 0.74 14.86 -10.75
N LYS A 61 0.38 15.38 -9.57
CA LYS A 61 -0.96 15.84 -9.16
C LYS A 61 -2.03 14.76 -9.20
N THR A 62 -1.64 13.49 -9.13
CA THR A 62 -2.60 12.39 -9.12
C THR A 62 -2.59 11.64 -7.79
N PRO A 63 -3.75 11.10 -7.34
CA PRO A 63 -3.84 10.38 -6.09
C PRO A 63 -3.19 8.99 -6.20
N THR A 64 -2.47 8.62 -5.15
CA THR A 64 -1.94 7.28 -4.89
C THR A 64 -2.41 6.81 -3.52
N LEU A 65 -2.51 5.51 -3.32
CA LEU A 65 -2.70 4.91 -2.01
C LEU A 65 -1.33 4.66 -1.35
N ASP A 66 -1.24 5.00 -0.06
CA ASP A 66 -0.13 4.69 0.83
C ASP A 66 -0.68 3.98 2.08
N PHE A 67 -0.31 2.70 2.22
CA PHE A 67 -0.75 1.84 3.31
C PHE A 67 0.17 1.88 4.54
N SER A 68 1.07 2.87 4.62
CA SER A 68 2.00 3.04 5.75
C SER A 68 1.30 3.35 7.07
N ASN A 69 0.03 3.80 7.04
CA ASN A 69 -0.74 4.18 8.23
C ASN A 69 -1.99 3.30 8.45
N SER A 70 -2.68 2.90 7.40
CA SER A 70 -3.93 2.14 7.46
C SER A 70 -4.23 1.43 6.14
N GLY A 71 -5.40 0.81 6.01
CA GLY A 71 -5.94 0.20 4.79
C GLY A 71 -7.14 0.96 4.21
N CYS A 72 -7.57 0.56 3.02
CA CYS A 72 -8.77 1.05 2.35
C CYS A 72 -10.00 0.27 2.83
N THR A 73 -11.03 1.00 3.27
CA THR A 73 -12.32 0.43 3.70
C THR A 73 -13.33 0.27 2.56
N TYR A 74 -13.01 0.70 1.33
CA TYR A 74 -13.95 0.76 0.21
C TYR A 74 -15.26 1.51 0.52
N CYS A 75 -15.16 2.62 1.28
CA CYS A 75 -16.29 3.43 1.73
C CYS A 75 -16.93 4.34 0.66
N ASP A 76 -16.45 4.31 -0.58
CA ASP A 76 -16.94 5.10 -1.72
C ASP A 76 -16.77 6.64 -1.61
N GLU A 77 -16.37 7.20 -0.46
CA GLU A 77 -16.31 8.66 -0.24
C GLU A 77 -15.41 9.39 -1.25
N CYS A 78 -14.24 8.83 -1.59
CA CYS A 78 -13.34 9.45 -2.56
C CYS A 78 -13.92 9.49 -3.99
N ALA A 79 -14.83 8.57 -4.33
CA ALA A 79 -15.56 8.59 -5.60
C ALA A 79 -16.70 9.62 -5.56
N LYS A 80 -17.47 9.67 -4.47
CA LYS A 80 -18.59 10.62 -4.29
C LYS A 80 -18.17 12.08 -4.43
N VAL A 81 -16.99 12.44 -3.91
CA VAL A 81 -16.50 13.82 -3.95
C VAL A 81 -15.71 14.16 -5.21
N CYS A 82 -15.57 13.24 -6.17
CA CYS A 82 -14.73 13.45 -7.36
C CYS A 82 -15.43 14.39 -8.36
N PRO A 83 -14.97 15.65 -8.54
CA PRO A 83 -15.67 16.61 -9.40
C PRO A 83 -15.51 16.32 -10.89
N ASN A 84 -14.40 15.69 -11.26
CA ASN A 84 -14.05 15.42 -12.66
C ASN A 84 -14.51 14.04 -13.12
N GLU A 85 -15.32 13.36 -12.30
CA GLU A 85 -15.88 12.05 -12.62
C GLU A 85 -14.83 10.98 -12.99
N VAL A 86 -13.60 11.14 -12.51
CA VAL A 86 -12.50 10.18 -12.74
C VAL A 86 -12.65 8.95 -11.86
N LEU A 87 -13.11 9.17 -10.62
CA LEU A 87 -13.44 8.12 -9.67
C LEU A 87 -14.96 7.98 -9.64
N LYS A 88 -15.45 6.81 -10.05
CA LYS A 88 -16.88 6.51 -10.19
C LYS A 88 -17.25 5.29 -9.36
N ILE A 89 -18.38 5.34 -8.66
CA ILE A 89 -18.85 4.22 -7.83
C ILE A 89 -19.17 3.00 -8.71
N GLU A 90 -19.65 3.24 -9.92
CA GLU A 90 -19.95 2.23 -10.93
C GLU A 90 -18.70 1.44 -11.35
N ASN A 91 -17.53 2.07 -11.22
CA ASN A 91 -16.23 1.51 -11.57
C ASN A 91 -15.51 0.89 -10.36
N LYS A 92 -16.24 0.59 -9.28
CA LYS A 92 -15.69 -0.05 -8.07
C LYS A 92 -15.09 -1.42 -8.42
N ARG A 93 -13.80 -1.58 -8.09
CA ARG A 93 -13.04 -2.82 -8.27
C ARG A 93 -12.03 -3.02 -7.14
N ASN A 94 -11.42 -4.20 -7.08
CA ASN A 94 -10.28 -4.44 -6.18
C ASN A 94 -9.10 -3.54 -6.56
N ILE A 95 -8.24 -3.25 -5.58
CA ILE A 95 -7.09 -2.39 -5.79
C ILE A 95 -6.09 -3.16 -6.65
N ASP A 96 -5.60 -2.54 -7.73
CA ASP A 96 -4.74 -3.16 -8.75
C ASP A 96 -3.29 -3.32 -8.24
N THR A 97 -3.14 -4.17 -7.23
CA THR A 97 -1.86 -4.58 -6.66
C THR A 97 -2.01 -5.94 -6.00
N LYS A 98 -0.91 -6.64 -5.82
CA LYS A 98 -0.89 -7.95 -5.15
C LYS A 98 -0.24 -7.83 -3.79
N ILE A 99 -0.94 -8.23 -2.73
CA ILE A 99 -0.32 -8.36 -1.41
C ILE A 99 0.35 -9.73 -1.31
N THR A 100 1.57 -9.78 -0.76
CA THR A 100 2.39 -10.98 -0.61
C THR A 100 3.01 -11.04 0.80
N ILE A 101 3.45 -12.24 1.20
CA ILE A 101 4.13 -12.48 2.48
C ILE A 101 5.57 -12.89 2.21
N ASP A 102 6.52 -12.12 2.71
CA ASP A 102 7.94 -12.48 2.78
C ASP A 102 8.13 -13.54 3.86
N ILE A 103 8.30 -14.79 3.43
CA ILE A 103 8.47 -15.95 4.32
C ILE A 103 9.73 -15.85 5.19
N LEU A 104 10.76 -15.12 4.75
CA LEU A 104 12.00 -14.98 5.52
C LEU A 104 11.86 -13.97 6.66
N LYS A 105 10.91 -13.04 6.56
CA LYS A 105 10.63 -12.05 7.62
C LYS A 105 9.43 -12.40 8.48
N CYS A 106 8.53 -13.26 8.01
CA CYS A 106 7.29 -13.58 8.71
C CYS A 106 7.55 -14.37 9.99
N LEU A 107 7.23 -13.81 11.15
CA LEU A 107 7.40 -14.47 12.45
C LEU A 107 6.70 -15.84 12.53
N SER A 108 5.53 -15.96 11.91
CA SER A 108 4.76 -17.21 11.90
C SER A 108 5.51 -18.33 11.17
N TRP A 109 6.12 -18.02 10.02
CA TRP A 109 6.98 -18.95 9.29
C TRP A 109 8.21 -19.41 10.10
N HIS A 110 8.61 -18.63 11.11
CA HIS A 110 9.67 -18.94 12.07
C HIS A 110 9.14 -19.44 13.43
N GLN A 111 8.03 -20.17 13.43
CA GLN A 111 7.47 -20.90 14.59
C GLN A 111 7.01 -19.99 15.75
N THR A 112 6.78 -18.71 15.50
CA THR A 112 6.19 -17.79 16.47
C THR A 112 4.68 -17.70 16.24
N MET A 113 3.85 -17.91 17.26
CA MET A 113 2.39 -17.73 17.12
C MET A 113 2.07 -16.25 16.85
N CYS A 114 1.78 -15.93 15.59
CA CYS A 114 1.49 -14.58 15.13
C CYS A 114 0.34 -14.62 14.13
N PHE A 115 -0.75 -13.93 14.45
CA PHE A 115 -1.98 -13.82 13.66
C PHE A 115 -2.30 -12.36 13.28
N SER A 116 -1.38 -11.43 13.51
CA SER A 116 -1.61 -10.00 13.37
C SER A 116 -2.10 -9.57 11.99
N CYS A 117 -1.72 -10.28 10.92
CA CYS A 117 -2.23 -9.99 9.57
C CYS A 117 -3.64 -10.54 9.34
N LYS A 118 -4.03 -11.65 9.99
CA LYS A 118 -5.33 -12.30 9.85
C LYS A 118 -6.42 -11.55 10.61
N ASP A 119 -6.12 -11.07 11.81
CA ASP A 119 -7.10 -10.39 12.67
C ASP A 119 -7.84 -9.22 12.00
N PRO A 120 -7.18 -8.30 11.25
CA PRO A 120 -7.88 -7.22 10.54
C PRO A 120 -8.38 -7.61 9.14
N CYS A 121 -8.19 -8.85 8.69
CA CYS A 121 -8.62 -9.28 7.36
C CYS A 121 -10.11 -9.63 7.36
N LEU A 122 -10.95 -8.66 6.98
CA LEU A 122 -12.41 -8.84 6.93
C LEU A 122 -12.88 -9.79 5.83
N ASP A 123 -12.07 -9.99 4.79
CA ASP A 123 -12.37 -10.84 3.63
C ASP A 123 -11.93 -12.31 3.83
N ASP A 124 -11.43 -12.68 5.02
CA ASP A 124 -10.84 -13.98 5.34
C ASP A 124 -9.84 -14.48 4.27
N ALA A 125 -9.01 -13.55 3.80
CA ALA A 125 -8.07 -13.79 2.71
C ALA A 125 -6.72 -14.37 3.16
N ILE A 126 -6.57 -14.68 4.47
CA ILE A 126 -5.34 -15.22 5.05
C ILE A 126 -5.62 -16.55 5.72
N ASP A 127 -5.22 -17.61 5.03
CA ASP A 127 -5.28 -18.99 5.49
C ASP A 127 -4.00 -19.37 6.20
N PHE A 128 -4.10 -20.26 7.18
CA PHE A 128 -2.94 -20.84 7.84
C PHE A 128 -2.87 -22.32 7.53
N LEU A 129 -1.78 -22.73 6.88
CA LEU A 129 -1.46 -24.14 6.78
C LEU A 129 -0.97 -24.62 8.16
N ALA A 130 -1.78 -25.45 8.81
CA ALA A 130 -1.67 -25.76 10.24
C ALA A 130 -1.71 -24.47 11.09
N MET A 131 -0.76 -24.28 12.02
CA MET A 131 -0.79 -23.15 12.97
C MET A 131 0.13 -21.97 12.59
N PHE A 132 1.09 -22.16 11.67
CA PHE A 132 2.25 -21.26 11.56
C PHE A 132 2.53 -20.72 10.15
N ARG A 133 1.85 -21.21 9.12
CA ARG A 133 2.22 -20.92 7.73
C ARG A 133 1.10 -20.12 7.06
N PRO A 134 1.06 -18.78 7.24
CA PRO A 134 0.08 -17.95 6.59
C PRO A 134 0.30 -17.94 5.07
N GLN A 135 -0.80 -17.99 4.32
CA GLN A 135 -0.89 -17.88 2.87
C GLN A 135 -2.06 -16.95 2.51
N ILE A 136 -1.88 -16.16 1.45
CA ILE A 136 -2.93 -15.26 0.94
C ILE A 136 -3.68 -16.00 -0.17
N ASN A 137 -5.01 -16.08 -0.06
CA ASN A 137 -5.87 -16.70 -1.06
C ASN A 137 -6.48 -15.66 -2.03
N GLU A 138 -7.33 -16.13 -2.94
CA GLU A 138 -7.98 -15.31 -3.98
C GLU A 138 -9.00 -14.28 -3.47
N ASN A 139 -9.49 -14.38 -2.22
CA ASN A 139 -10.42 -13.40 -1.66
C ASN A 139 -9.75 -12.07 -1.30
N CYS A 140 -8.42 -11.97 -1.42
CA CYS A 140 -7.68 -10.77 -1.10
C CYS A 140 -8.12 -9.59 -1.99
N THR A 141 -8.70 -8.58 -1.38
CA THR A 141 -9.12 -7.33 -2.04
C THR A 141 -7.97 -6.35 -2.27
N SER A 142 -6.81 -6.61 -1.66
CA SER A 142 -5.67 -5.70 -1.57
C SER A 142 -5.96 -4.43 -0.77
N CYS A 143 -6.84 -4.52 0.23
CA CYS A 143 -7.22 -3.41 1.12
C CYS A 143 -6.05 -2.82 1.93
N GLY A 144 -4.99 -3.59 2.18
CA GLY A 144 -3.76 -3.10 2.81
C GLY A 144 -3.76 -3.05 4.35
N PHE A 145 -4.86 -3.37 5.03
CA PHE A 145 -4.92 -3.34 6.51
C PHE A 145 -3.87 -4.25 7.18
N CYS A 146 -3.55 -5.38 6.56
CA CYS A 146 -2.54 -6.32 7.06
C CYS A 146 -1.10 -5.78 7.01
N ILE A 147 -0.83 -4.74 6.20
CA ILE A 147 0.52 -4.20 5.99
C ILE A 147 1.02 -3.52 7.27
N LYS A 148 0.26 -2.55 7.79
CA LYS A 148 0.68 -1.74 8.94
C LYS A 148 0.79 -2.54 10.23
N VAL A 149 -0.11 -3.51 10.43
CA VAL A 149 -0.15 -4.31 11.66
C VAL A 149 0.96 -5.38 11.74
N CYS A 150 1.67 -5.63 10.65
CA CYS A 150 2.69 -6.68 10.61
C CYS A 150 3.92 -6.27 11.44
N PRO A 151 4.23 -6.94 12.57
CA PRO A 151 5.30 -6.50 13.47
C PRO A 151 6.71 -6.71 12.90
N SER A 152 6.86 -7.49 11.84
CA SER A 152 8.14 -7.79 11.19
C SER A 152 8.25 -7.26 9.76
N ASP A 153 7.32 -6.39 9.34
CA ASP A 153 7.25 -5.84 7.98
C ASP A 153 7.32 -6.93 6.90
N ALA A 154 6.74 -8.10 7.16
CA ALA A 154 6.77 -9.24 6.25
C ALA A 154 5.70 -9.15 5.15
N ILE A 155 4.66 -8.35 5.33
CA ILE A 155 3.65 -8.13 4.29
C ILE A 155 4.20 -7.12 3.28
N LYS A 156 4.16 -7.47 1.99
CA LYS A 156 4.69 -6.66 0.90
C LYS A 156 3.65 -6.44 -0.18
N ILE A 157 3.74 -5.27 -0.78
CA ILE A 157 3.04 -4.91 -2.00
C ILE A 157 3.92 -5.42 -3.14
N GLY A 158 3.42 -6.41 -3.89
CA GLY A 158 4.07 -6.99 -5.05
C GLY A 158 3.92 -6.11 -6.28
N GLU A 159 4.87 -6.27 -7.21
CA GLU A 159 4.82 -5.70 -8.55
C GLU A 159 3.77 -6.38 -9.44
#